data_AF-A0AAW0IKT0-F1
#
_entry.id   AF-A0AAW0IKT0-F1
#
_cell.length_a   1.000
_cell.length_b   1.000
_cell.length_c   1.000
_cell.angle_alpha   90.00
_cell.angle_beta   90.00
_cell.angle_gamma   90.00
#
_symmetry.space_group_name_H-M   'P 1'
#
loop_
_entity.id
_entity.type
_entity.pdbx_description
1 polymer ?
#
loop_
_entity_poly.entity_id
_entity_poly.type
_entity_poly.pdbx_seq_one_letter_code
_entity_poly.pdbx_strand_id
1 'polypeptide(L)'
;MMPVQRRLLALLPLLAVLCSTGVSLRCYSCLDPVSSCKANTTCSPNLDSCLIAVSGMQVYQQCWKFSDCNSMFILTRFELANVEYRCCQRDMCNKKLKEGSNDAATSLSGKTALLGTSVLAAIWRLCF
;
A
#
# COMPACT_ATOMS: atom_id res chain seq x y z
N MET A 1 -36.34 3.57 -29.99
CA MET A 1 -35.14 3.34 -29.16
C MET A 1 -34.88 1.85 -29.10
N MET A 2 -33.76 1.37 -29.64
CA MET A 2 -33.53 -0.08 -29.83
C MET A 2 -33.29 -0.77 -28.48
N PRO A 3 -33.75 -2.03 -28.28
CA PRO A 3 -33.58 -2.75 -27.00
C PRO A 3 -32.11 -2.88 -26.57
N VAL A 4 -31.20 -2.86 -27.55
CA VAL A 4 -29.74 -2.82 -27.37
C VAL A 4 -29.28 -1.55 -26.64
N GLN A 5 -29.81 -0.37 -26.98
CA GLN A 5 -29.42 0.90 -26.35
C GLN A 5 -29.87 0.99 -24.89
N ARG A 6 -31.01 0.37 -24.54
CA ARG A 6 -31.53 0.32 -23.16
C ARG A 6 -30.69 -0.57 -22.25
N ARG A 7 -30.09 -1.63 -22.80
CA ARG A 7 -29.15 -2.52 -22.09
C ARG A 7 -27.80 -1.83 -21.86
N LEU A 8 -27.26 -1.14 -22.87
CA LEU A 8 -26.02 -0.37 -22.78
C LEU A 8 -26.10 0.76 -21.73
N LEU A 9 -27.21 1.51 -21.70
CA LEU A 9 -27.43 2.58 -20.71
C LEU A 9 -27.47 2.07 -19.26
N ALA A 10 -27.92 0.84 -19.05
CA ALA A 10 -28.00 0.24 -17.70
C ALA A 10 -26.68 -0.41 -17.26
N LEU A 11 -25.86 -0.89 -18.21
CA LEU A 11 -24.60 -1.57 -17.93
C LEU A 11 -23.44 -0.61 -17.63
N LEU A 12 -23.35 0.53 -18.35
CA LEU A 12 -22.32 1.55 -18.14
C LEU A 12 -22.19 2.07 -16.70
N PRO A 13 -23.28 2.47 -16.00
CA PRO A 13 -23.16 2.99 -14.64
C PRO A 13 -22.75 1.91 -13.62
N LEU A 14 -23.12 0.65 -13.86
CA LEU A 14 -22.72 -0.47 -13.01
C LEU A 14 -21.20 -0.68 -13.04
N LEU A 15 -20.58 -0.58 -14.22
CA LEU A 15 -19.13 -0.66 -14.43
C LEU A 15 -18.37 0.51 -13.77
N ALA A 16 -18.91 1.73 -13.83
CA ALA A 16 -18.29 2.91 -13.22
C ALA A 16 -18.20 2.81 -11.68
N VAL A 17 -19.23 2.25 -11.03
CA VAL A 17 -19.21 2.01 -9.57
C VAL A 17 -18.15 0.97 -9.20
N LEU A 18 -18.01 -0.09 -9.99
CA LEU A 18 -17.03 -1.16 -9.76
C LEU A 18 -15.57 -0.70 -9.90
N CYS A 19 -15.28 0.28 -10.75
CA CYS A 19 -13.91 0.81 -10.93
C CYS A 19 -13.51 1.89 -9.91
N SER A 20 -14.42 2.34 -9.04
CA SER A 20 -14.16 3.48 -8.15
C SER A 20 -13.61 3.10 -6.76
N THR A 21 -13.45 1.81 -6.46
CA THR A 21 -12.87 1.37 -5.19
C THR A 21 -11.34 1.34 -5.28
N GLY A 22 -10.72 2.52 -5.33
CA GLY A 22 -9.29 2.64 -5.05
C GLY A 22 -9.05 2.18 -3.60
N VAL A 23 -8.33 1.07 -3.42
CA VAL A 23 -7.92 0.63 -2.09
C VAL A 23 -6.88 1.63 -1.59
N SER A 24 -7.29 2.54 -0.72
CA SER A 24 -6.38 3.54 -0.17
C SER A 24 -5.68 2.96 1.05
N LEU A 25 -4.36 2.80 0.95
CA LEU A 25 -3.52 2.23 2.01
C LEU A 25 -3.56 3.12 3.26
N ARG A 26 -3.72 2.54 4.44
CA ARG A 26 -3.65 3.26 5.73
C ARG A 26 -2.36 2.93 6.45
N CYS A 27 -1.64 3.94 6.93
CA CYS A 27 -0.37 3.74 7.65
C CYS A 27 -0.34 4.56 8.93
N TYR A 28 0.52 4.18 9.88
CA TYR A 28 0.94 5.11 10.92
C TYR A 28 1.80 6.19 10.27
N SER A 29 1.45 7.46 10.47
CA SER A 29 2.15 8.60 9.85
C SER A 29 2.28 9.78 10.82
N CYS A 30 3.50 10.07 11.23
CA CYS A 30 3.85 11.19 12.10
C CYS A 30 4.91 12.08 11.42
N LEU A 31 4.81 13.40 11.63
CA LEU A 31 5.73 14.38 11.06
C LEU A 31 7.11 14.28 11.71
N ASP A 32 7.14 14.25 13.04
CA ASP A 32 8.38 14.20 13.82
C ASP A 32 8.67 12.77 14.33
N PRO A 33 9.95 12.40 14.49
CA PRO A 33 10.32 11.14 15.12
C PRO A 33 9.83 11.12 16.56
N VAL A 34 8.91 10.21 16.87
CA VAL A 34 8.32 10.05 18.19
C VAL A 34 8.55 8.64 18.69
N SER A 35 8.65 8.46 20.01
CA SER A 35 8.80 7.13 20.61
C SER A 35 7.62 6.19 20.31
N SER A 36 6.43 6.75 20.05
CA SER A 36 5.28 5.99 19.54
C SER A 36 4.36 6.85 18.68
N CYS A 37 4.30 6.58 17.36
CA CYS A 37 3.30 7.22 16.51
C CYS A 37 1.93 6.57 16.72
N LYS A 38 0.95 7.35 17.15
CA LYS A 38 -0.45 6.88 17.32
C LYS A 38 -1.38 7.34 16.20
N ALA A 39 -0.94 8.31 15.40
CA ALA A 39 -1.72 8.84 14.29
C ALA A 39 -1.68 7.86 13.12
N ASN A 40 -2.87 7.41 12.69
CA ASN A 40 -3.03 6.71 11.42
C ASN A 40 -3.68 7.66 10.42
N THR A 41 -3.26 7.55 9.17
CA THR A 41 -3.82 8.33 8.06
C THR A 41 -4.01 7.45 6.83
N THR A 42 -4.93 7.86 5.97
CA THR A 42 -5.07 7.31 4.63
C THR A 42 -4.00 7.95 3.75
N CYS A 43 -3.15 7.13 3.14
CA CYS A 43 -2.07 7.59 2.28
C CYS A 43 -2.61 8.12 0.95
N SER A 44 -1.93 9.14 0.42
CA SER A 44 -2.19 9.62 -0.94
C SER A 44 -1.91 8.52 -1.97
N PRO A 45 -2.58 8.53 -3.14
CA PRO A 45 -2.44 7.47 -4.14
C PRO A 45 -1.01 7.18 -4.63
N ASN A 46 -0.12 8.18 -4.55
CA ASN A 46 1.29 8.08 -4.92
C ASN A 46 2.18 7.48 -3.82
N LEU A 47 1.63 7.24 -2.62
CA LEU A 47 2.31 6.65 -1.47
C LEU A 47 1.73 5.25 -1.23
N ASP A 48 2.25 4.30 -1.99
CA ASP A 48 1.78 2.93 -2.12
C ASP A 48 2.39 1.97 -1.08
N SER A 49 3.03 2.48 -0.02
CA SER A 49 3.59 1.69 1.08
C SER A 49 3.58 2.43 2.42
N CYS A 50 3.71 1.66 3.50
CA CYS A 50 3.99 2.17 4.84
C CYS A 50 5.47 1.95 5.15
N LEU A 51 6.16 2.98 5.64
CA LEU A 51 7.54 2.90 6.14
C LEU A 51 7.56 2.83 7.67
N ILE A 52 8.43 1.97 8.20
CA ILE A 52 9.02 2.14 9.53
C ILE A 52 10.54 2.19 9.40
N ALA A 53 11.16 3.21 9.98
CA ALA A 53 12.61 3.38 10.01
C ALA A 53 13.06 3.74 11.44
N VAL A 54 14.18 3.18 11.87
CA VAL A 54 14.72 3.34 13.22
C VAL A 54 16.19 3.73 13.13
N SER A 55 16.57 4.76 13.88
CA SER A 55 17.95 5.22 14.05
C SER A 55 18.17 5.60 15.51
N GLY A 56 18.84 4.74 16.27
CA GLY A 56 18.98 4.89 17.72
C GLY A 56 17.62 4.94 18.42
N MET A 57 17.30 6.09 19.04
CA MET A 57 16.01 6.32 19.72
C MET A 57 14.93 6.94 18.81
N GLN A 58 15.30 7.32 17.58
CA GLN A 58 14.38 7.96 16.64
C GLN A 58 13.64 6.89 15.84
N VAL A 59 12.30 6.97 15.86
CA VAL A 59 11.42 6.08 15.10
C VAL A 59 10.58 6.92 14.15
N TYR A 60 10.68 6.61 12.86
CA TYR A 60 9.96 7.25 11.77
C TYR A 60 8.91 6.27 11.26
N GLN A 61 7.64 6.70 11.27
CA GLN A 61 6.51 5.94 10.72
C GLN A 61 5.75 6.87 9.80
N GLN A 62 5.71 6.57 8.50
CA GLN A 62 5.12 7.45 7.48
C GLN A 62 4.49 6.66 6.32
N CYS A 63 3.52 7.27 5.65
CA CYS A 63 3.17 6.89 4.28
C CYS A 63 4.39 7.11 3.37
N TRP A 64 4.66 6.17 2.49
CA TRP A 64 5.89 6.12 1.71
C TRP A 64 5.65 5.60 0.30
N LYS A 65 6.57 5.92 -0.60
CA LYS A 65 6.59 5.36 -1.94
C LYS A 65 7.47 4.12 -1.96
N PHE A 66 6.94 3.00 -2.43
CA PHE A 66 7.65 1.71 -2.39
C PHE A 66 8.93 1.74 -3.22
N SER A 67 8.95 2.49 -4.33
CA SER A 67 10.18 2.72 -5.13
C SER A 67 11.30 3.40 -4.35
N ASP A 68 10.94 4.17 -3.33
CA ASP A 68 11.87 4.94 -2.51
C ASP A 68 12.24 4.16 -1.23
N CYS A 69 11.85 2.88 -1.15
CA CYS A 69 12.18 1.98 -0.05
C CYS A 69 13.60 1.42 -0.19
N ASN A 70 14.60 2.29 -0.05
CA ASN A 70 16.01 1.89 -0.04
C ASN A 70 16.78 2.72 1.00
N SER A 71 17.87 2.14 1.52
CA SER A 71 18.66 2.75 2.59
C SER A 71 19.20 4.13 2.20
N MET A 72 19.77 4.27 1.00
CA MET A 72 20.40 5.52 0.56
C MET A 72 19.40 6.69 0.55
N PHE A 73 18.21 6.46 0.01
CA PHE A 73 17.15 7.47 -0.03
C PHE A 73 16.66 7.82 1.37
N ILE A 74 16.43 6.82 2.23
CA ILE A 74 15.94 7.03 3.60
C ILE A 74 16.97 7.81 4.45
N LEU A 75 18.25 7.43 4.37
CA LEU A 75 19.34 8.12 5.07
C LEU A 75 19.42 9.58 4.64
N THR A 76 19.36 9.83 3.32
CA THR A 76 19.40 11.20 2.77
C THR A 76 18.17 12.00 3.17
N ARG A 77 16.98 11.40 3.11
CA ARG A 77 15.70 12.07 3.34
C ARG A 77 15.49 12.50 4.80
N PHE A 78 16.05 11.73 5.74
CA PHE A 78 15.96 11.99 7.18
C PHE A 78 17.28 12.48 7.80
N GLU A 79 18.31 12.71 6.99
CA GLU A 79 19.63 13.17 7.43
C GLU A 79 20.25 12.27 8.53
N LEU A 80 20.17 10.95 8.31
CA LEU A 80 20.61 9.93 9.27
C LEU A 80 21.97 9.33 8.87
N ALA A 81 22.76 8.93 9.87
CA ALA A 81 24.03 8.24 9.66
C ALA A 81 23.86 6.72 9.44
N ASN A 82 22.83 6.12 10.07
CA ASN A 82 22.45 4.72 9.90
C ASN A 82 20.93 4.61 9.98
N VAL A 83 20.37 3.53 9.43
CA VAL A 83 18.94 3.25 9.51
C VAL A 83 18.66 1.77 9.36
N GLU A 84 17.83 1.24 10.24
CA GLU A 84 17.13 -0.02 10.00
C GLU A 84 15.70 0.30 9.56
N TYR A 85 15.23 -0.34 8.49
CA TYR A 85 13.94 0.02 7.89
C TYR A 85 13.18 -1.18 7.34
N ARG A 86 11.86 -1.00 7.21
CA ARG A 86 10.96 -1.91 6.50
C ARG A 86 9.86 -1.10 5.81
N CYS A 87 9.56 -1.45 4.56
CA CYS A 87 8.33 -1.03 3.90
C CYS A 87 7.38 -2.20 3.69
N CYS A 88 6.08 -1.91 3.69
CA CYS A 88 5.04 -2.91 3.49
C CYS A 88 3.76 -2.25 2.91
N GLN A 89 2.96 -3.01 2.18
CA GLN A 89 1.78 -2.50 1.45
C GLN A 89 0.47 -3.04 2.02
N ARG A 90 0.39 -3.15 3.36
CA ARG A 90 -0.81 -3.57 4.09
C ARG A 90 -1.16 -2.52 5.13
N ASP A 91 -2.45 -2.37 5.41
CA ASP A 91 -2.91 -1.40 6.39
C ASP A 91 -2.20 -1.55 7.75
N MET A 92 -1.66 -0.43 8.25
CA MET A 92 -1.02 -0.27 9.56
C MET A 92 0.13 -1.25 9.83
N CYS A 93 0.74 -1.80 8.77
CA CYS A 93 1.80 -2.81 8.86
C CYS A 93 3.14 -2.24 9.41
N ASN A 94 3.26 -0.92 9.52
CA ASN A 94 4.46 -0.22 10.00
C ASN A 94 4.45 0.06 11.51
N LYS A 95 3.67 -0.69 12.31
CA LYS A 95 3.55 -0.46 13.77
C LYS A 95 4.87 -0.62 14.55
N LYS A 96 5.71 -1.62 14.21
CA LYS A 96 7.00 -1.93 14.85
C LYS A 96 7.98 -2.54 13.85
N LEU A 97 9.29 -2.28 14.01
CA LEU A 97 10.33 -2.72 13.04
C LEU A 97 10.62 -4.23 13.09
N LYS A 98 10.50 -4.85 14.26
CA LYS A 98 10.22 -6.28 14.57
C LYS A 98 10.70 -6.53 16.01
N GLU A 99 9.90 -7.20 16.84
CA GLU A 99 10.37 -8.26 17.73
C GLU A 99 9.77 -9.55 17.14
N GLY A 100 10.53 -10.64 17.11
CA GLY A 100 10.26 -11.90 16.39
C GLY A 100 8.81 -12.17 15.94
N SER A 101 8.57 -12.05 14.65
CA SER A 101 7.50 -12.77 13.95
C SER A 101 8.12 -13.37 12.70
N ASN A 102 7.89 -14.67 12.52
CA ASN A 102 8.27 -15.52 11.40
C ASN A 102 7.62 -15.12 10.06
N ASP A 103 7.32 -13.84 9.86
CA ASP A 103 7.03 -13.30 8.56
C ASP A 103 8.37 -13.01 7.89
N ALA A 104 8.98 -14.08 7.40
CA ALA A 104 9.94 -14.00 6.32
C ALA A 104 9.42 -12.98 5.30
N ALA A 105 10.33 -12.17 4.76
CA ALA A 105 10.09 -11.52 3.51
C ALA A 105 9.84 -12.63 2.47
N THR A 106 8.61 -13.10 2.37
CA THR A 106 8.17 -13.93 1.26
C THR A 106 8.11 -12.96 0.09
N SER A 107 9.24 -12.84 -0.60
CA SER A 107 9.25 -12.57 -2.02
C SER A 107 8.11 -13.40 -2.61
N LEU A 108 7.05 -12.73 -3.03
CA LEU A 108 5.89 -13.36 -3.62
C LEU A 108 6.33 -13.85 -5.01
N SER A 109 7.04 -14.97 -5.03
CA SER A 109 7.34 -15.72 -6.25
C SER A 109 6.00 -16.20 -6.78
N GLY A 110 5.51 -15.48 -7.79
CA GLY A 110 4.25 -15.75 -8.46
C GLY A 110 4.24 -17.16 -9.04
N LYS A 111 3.51 -18.05 -8.37
CA LYS A 111 2.83 -19.18 -9.02
C LYS A 111 1.43 -19.28 -8.46
N THR A 112 0.56 -18.42 -8.98
CA THR A 112 -0.89 -18.55 -8.85
C THR A 112 -1.36 -19.63 -9.82
N ALA A 113 -1.70 -20.81 -9.31
CA ALA A 113 -2.67 -21.68 -9.97
C ALA A 113 -4.05 -21.38 -9.38
N LEU A 114 -4.69 -20.32 -9.87
CA LEU A 114 -6.10 -20.03 -9.60
C LEU A 114 -6.91 -20.40 -10.83
N LEU A 115 -7.31 -21.68 -10.90
CA LEU A 115 -8.41 -22.09 -11.76
C LEU A 115 -9.71 -21.65 -11.11
N GLY A 116 -10.23 -20.51 -11.57
CA GLY A 116 -11.61 -20.08 -11.31
C GLY A 116 -11.70 -18.64 -10.82
N THR A 117 -11.83 -17.69 -11.76
CA THR A 117 -12.57 -16.41 -11.64
C THR A 117 -12.31 -15.56 -12.89
N SER A 118 -12.71 -16.04 -14.07
CA SER A 118 -12.48 -15.33 -15.34
C SER A 118 -13.20 -13.98 -15.43
N VAL A 119 -14.31 -13.80 -14.71
CA VAL A 119 -15.13 -12.58 -14.79
C VAL A 119 -14.62 -11.48 -13.86
N LEU A 120 -14.25 -11.80 -12.62
CA LEU A 120 -13.73 -10.83 -11.64
C LEU A 120 -12.33 -10.32 -12.03
N ALA A 121 -11.46 -11.17 -12.58
CA ALA A 121 -10.15 -10.77 -13.07
C ALA A 121 -10.24 -9.84 -14.30
N ALA A 122 -11.24 -10.03 -15.17
CA ALA A 122 -11.48 -9.16 -16.30
C ALA A 122 -11.96 -7.77 -15.86
N ILE A 123 -12.85 -7.71 -14.87
CA ILE A 123 -13.31 -6.44 -14.29
C ILE A 123 -12.15 -5.70 -13.59
N TRP A 124 -11.27 -6.42 -12.88
CA TRP A 124 -10.07 -5.82 -12.26
C TRP A 124 -9.14 -5.17 -13.29
N ARG A 125 -8.85 -5.83 -14.42
CA ARG A 125 -8.01 -5.30 -15.52
C ARG A 125 -8.66 -4.15 -16.30
N LEU A 126 -9.98 -4.02 -16.25
CA LEU A 126 -10.69 -2.92 -16.89
C LEU A 126 -10.68 -1.65 -16.02
N CYS A 127 -10.35 -1.77 -14.72
CA CYS A 127 -10.34 -0.68 -13.76
C CYS A 127 -8.93 -0.27 -13.28
N PHE A 128 -7.93 -1.16 -13.38
CA PHE A 128 -6.53 -0.96 -13.01
C PHE A 128 -5.58 -1.61 -14.03
#